data_AF-A0A1G6BZD5-F1
#
_entry.id   AF-A0A1G6BZD5-F1
#
_cell.length_a   1.000
_cell.length_b   1.000
_cell.length_c   1.000
_cell.angle_alpha   90.00
_cell.angle_beta   90.00
_cell.angle_gamma   90.00
#
_symmetry.space_group_name_H-M   'P 1'
#
loop_
_entity.id
_entity.type
_entity.pdbx_description
1 polymer ?
#
loop_
_entity_poly.entity_id
_entity_poly.type
_entity_poly.pdbx_seq_one_letter_code
_entity_poly.pdbx_strand_id
1 'polypeptide(L)'
;MALTNVMTQSLISASTSMKQIQLQQGVKKQMDGKAGVLDAEIKRDEASGADTTKKKEELAETQKRSEDIANNNMEQIAETNKEMQKARETDATLQKENERAEAAREKKRAERRWQEQHLQEAASERRAEEADRVANAQARASGFSDEENAKAQQIDVGGVKVSVVSESTHNTKVPHIDEKIAKSTGTEVSAAEGVSVSIDVKT
;
A
#
# COMPACT_ATOMS: atom_id res chain seq x y z
N MET A 1 3.37 -18.16 13.17
CA MET A 1 3.81 -17.05 14.03
C MET A 1 5.11 -16.50 13.47
N ALA A 2 5.08 -15.34 12.82
CA ALA A 2 6.29 -14.68 12.36
C ALA A 2 6.90 -13.93 13.56
N LEU A 3 8.11 -14.31 13.96
CA LEU A 3 8.90 -13.49 14.89
C LEU A 3 9.10 -12.12 14.25
N THR A 4 8.67 -11.03 14.89
CA THR A 4 8.96 -9.71 14.36
C THR A 4 10.45 -9.39 14.54
N ASN A 5 10.90 -8.34 13.87
CA ASN A 5 12.26 -7.83 14.03
C ASN A 5 12.60 -7.50 15.50
N VAL A 6 11.61 -7.06 16.29
CA VAL A 6 11.78 -6.70 17.70
C VAL A 6 12.13 -7.93 18.56
N MET A 7 11.37 -9.02 18.43
CA MET A 7 11.67 -10.25 19.16
C MET A 7 12.98 -10.88 18.73
N THR A 8 13.28 -10.84 17.43
CA THR A 8 14.53 -11.38 16.90
C THR A 8 15.74 -10.65 17.48
N GLN A 9 15.72 -9.32 17.53
CA GLN A 9 16.79 -8.53 18.15
C GLN A 9 16.92 -8.80 19.65
N SER A 10 15.80 -8.85 20.39
CA SER A 10 15.82 -9.11 21.83
C SER A 10 16.41 -10.48 22.16
N LEU A 11 16.10 -11.52 21.37
CA LEU A 11 16.68 -12.86 21.55
C LEU A 11 18.19 -12.88 21.29
N ILE A 12 18.67 -12.14 20.30
CA ILE A 12 20.11 -12.02 20.00
C ILE A 12 20.85 -11.30 21.14
N SER A 13 20.28 -10.17 21.61
CA SER A 13 20.81 -9.43 22.76
C SER A 13 20.85 -10.30 24.00
N ALA A 14 19.75 -10.98 24.33
CA ALA A 14 19.66 -11.90 25.45
C ALA A 14 20.71 -13.03 25.35
N SER A 15 20.91 -13.60 24.16
CA SER A 15 21.95 -14.62 23.96
C SER A 15 23.36 -14.08 24.23
N THR A 16 23.62 -12.84 23.84
CA THR A 16 24.92 -12.19 24.07
C THR A 16 25.14 -11.91 25.55
N SER A 17 24.15 -11.36 26.24
CA SER A 17 24.17 -11.15 27.70
C SER A 17 24.39 -12.46 28.44
N MET A 18 23.69 -13.54 28.06
CA MET A 18 23.86 -14.86 28.69
C MET A 18 25.27 -15.42 28.49
N LYS A 19 25.91 -15.22 27.33
CA LYS A 19 27.30 -15.63 27.12
C LYS A 19 28.25 -14.85 28.02
N GLN A 20 28.03 -13.55 28.20
CA GLN A 20 28.83 -12.73 29.10
C GLN A 20 28.69 -13.18 30.56
N ILE A 21 27.46 -13.48 30.99
CA ILE A 21 27.18 -14.05 32.32
C ILE A 21 27.92 -15.39 32.49
N GLN A 22 27.93 -16.26 31.49
CA GLN A 22 28.65 -17.53 31.56
C GLN A 22 30.17 -17.33 31.74
N LEU A 23 30.76 -16.34 31.06
CA LEU A 23 32.18 -15.99 31.27
C LEU A 23 32.41 -15.53 32.72
N GLN A 24 31.54 -14.68 33.25
CA GLN A 24 31.61 -14.22 34.64
C GLN A 24 31.38 -15.35 35.65
N GLN A 25 30.53 -16.31 35.35
CA GLN A 25 30.36 -17.53 36.17
C GLN A 25 31.64 -18.37 36.18
N GLY A 26 32.38 -18.44 35.08
CA GLY A 26 33.71 -19.07 35.03
C GLY A 26 34.69 -18.40 35.99
N VAL A 27 34.77 -17.06 35.94
CA VAL A 27 35.59 -16.27 36.88
C VAL A 27 35.15 -16.49 38.32
N LYS A 28 33.84 -16.47 38.59
CA LYS A 28 33.28 -16.75 39.92
C LYS A 28 33.73 -18.12 40.44
N LYS A 29 33.62 -19.17 39.63
CA LYS A 29 34.06 -20.52 40.02
C LYS A 29 35.55 -20.57 40.34
N GLN A 30 36.38 -19.85 39.58
CA GLN A 30 37.80 -19.74 39.87
C GLN A 30 38.06 -19.02 41.19
N MET A 31 37.31 -17.95 41.48
CA MET A 31 37.38 -17.23 42.76
C MET A 31 36.93 -18.09 43.93
N ASP A 32 35.83 -18.83 43.79
CA ASP A 32 35.34 -19.76 44.81
C ASP A 32 36.37 -20.85 45.09
N GLY A 33 37.02 -21.37 44.05
CA GLY A 33 38.13 -22.33 44.19
C GLY A 33 39.35 -21.73 44.90
N LYS A 34 39.76 -20.51 44.52
CA LYS A 34 40.87 -19.80 45.18
C LYS A 34 40.55 -19.51 46.65
N ALA A 35 39.33 -19.09 46.96
CA ALA A 35 38.86 -18.87 48.32
C ALA A 35 38.91 -20.17 49.14
N GLY A 36 38.52 -21.31 48.55
CA GLY A 36 38.64 -22.61 49.21
C GLY A 36 40.10 -23.01 49.52
N VAL A 37 41.03 -22.71 48.60
CA VAL A 37 42.47 -22.93 48.85
C VAL A 37 42.98 -22.02 49.96
N LEU A 38 42.64 -20.73 49.92
CA LEU A 38 43.02 -19.77 50.97
C LEU A 38 42.47 -20.19 52.35
N ASP A 39 41.23 -20.66 52.43
CA ASP A 39 40.63 -21.16 53.67
C ASP A 39 41.39 -22.38 54.23
N ALA A 40 41.77 -23.33 53.35
CA ALA A 40 42.57 -24.49 53.75
C ALA A 40 43.99 -24.11 54.20
N GLU A 41 44.63 -23.17 53.51
CA GLU A 41 45.93 -22.64 53.89
C GLU A 41 45.88 -21.91 55.24
N ILE A 42 44.88 -21.07 55.47
CA ILE A 42 44.67 -20.38 56.76
C ILE A 42 44.54 -21.40 57.88
N LYS A 43 43.69 -22.42 57.72
CA LYS A 43 43.53 -23.48 58.74
C LYS A 43 44.83 -24.21 59.05
N ARG A 44 45.63 -24.50 58.02
CA ARG A 44 46.93 -25.16 58.18
C ARG A 44 47.95 -24.28 58.90
N ASP A 45 48.00 -23.01 58.52
CA ASP A 45 48.95 -22.04 59.07
C ASP A 45 48.59 -21.72 60.53
N GLU A 46 47.30 -21.57 60.84
CA GLU A 46 46.78 -21.44 62.22
C GLU A 46 47.13 -22.66 63.07
N ALA A 47 46.98 -23.87 62.54
CA ALA A 47 47.35 -25.10 63.24
C ALA A 47 48.86 -25.19 63.52
N SER A 48 49.69 -24.50 62.72
CA SER A 48 51.15 -24.45 62.89
C SER A 48 51.62 -23.23 63.70
N GLY A 49 50.69 -22.36 64.14
CA GLY A 49 50.99 -21.13 64.87
C GLY A 49 51.57 -19.99 64.00
N ALA A 50 51.40 -20.05 62.68
CA ALA A 50 51.83 -19.01 61.75
C ALA A 50 50.82 -17.86 61.64
N ASP A 51 51.28 -16.67 61.26
CA ASP A 51 50.42 -15.50 61.04
C ASP A 51 49.59 -15.65 59.76
N THR A 52 48.26 -15.49 59.89
CA THR A 52 47.29 -15.63 58.80
C THR A 52 46.56 -14.33 58.45
N THR A 53 46.94 -13.20 59.05
CA THR A 53 46.20 -11.93 58.92
C THR A 53 46.00 -11.51 57.46
N LYS A 54 47.07 -11.49 56.66
CA LYS A 54 47.01 -11.14 55.23
C LYS A 54 46.17 -12.12 54.40
N LYS A 55 46.23 -13.41 54.72
CA LYS A 55 45.46 -14.44 53.99
C LYS A 55 43.97 -14.30 54.28
N LYS A 56 43.59 -13.95 55.51
CA LYS A 56 42.20 -13.68 55.87
C LYS A 56 41.64 -12.45 55.16
N GLU A 57 42.44 -11.40 55.03
CA GLU A 57 42.08 -10.22 54.22
C GLU A 57 41.88 -10.59 52.74
N GLU A 58 42.80 -11.34 52.15
CA GLU A 58 42.69 -11.80 50.76
C GLU A 58 41.48 -12.73 50.54
N LEU A 59 41.18 -13.61 51.51
CA LEU A 59 40.01 -14.47 51.48
C LEU A 59 38.73 -13.64 51.47
N ALA A 60 38.62 -12.66 52.37
CA ALA A 60 37.45 -11.79 52.45
C ALA A 60 37.26 -10.96 51.17
N GLU A 61 38.34 -10.41 50.60
CA GLU A 61 38.29 -9.69 49.32
C GLU A 61 37.85 -10.61 48.17
N THR A 62 38.39 -11.82 48.11
CA THR A 62 38.06 -12.80 47.07
C THR A 62 36.59 -13.24 47.16
N GLN A 63 36.09 -13.49 48.37
CA GLN A 63 34.68 -13.83 48.60
C GLN A 63 33.76 -12.68 48.23
N LYS A 64 34.06 -11.47 48.71
CA LYS A 64 33.28 -10.27 48.36
C LYS A 64 33.21 -10.07 46.86
N ARG A 65 34.33 -10.20 46.15
CA ARG A 65 34.35 -10.05 44.69
C ARG A 65 33.56 -11.16 43.96
N SER A 66 33.57 -12.39 44.49
CA SER A 66 32.73 -13.48 43.99
C SER A 66 31.24 -13.19 44.16
N GLU A 67 30.84 -12.64 45.32
CA GLU A 67 29.47 -12.22 45.62
C GLU A 67 29.03 -11.04 44.76
N ASP A 68 29.89 -10.04 44.57
CA ASP A 68 29.62 -8.90 43.68
C ASP A 68 29.35 -9.37 42.25
N ILE A 69 30.13 -10.34 41.74
CA ILE A 69 29.87 -10.96 40.43
C ILE A 69 28.53 -11.70 40.43
N ALA A 70 28.18 -12.42 41.49
CA ALA A 70 26.90 -13.11 41.59
C ALA A 70 25.71 -12.14 41.57
N ASN A 71 25.79 -11.04 42.32
CA ASN A 71 24.78 -10.00 42.36
C ASN A 71 24.63 -9.31 41.00
N ASN A 72 25.73 -8.92 40.37
CA ASN A 72 25.73 -8.35 39.02
C ASN A 72 25.12 -9.31 37.98
N ASN A 73 25.44 -10.60 38.07
CA ASN A 73 24.82 -11.62 37.19
C ASN A 73 23.31 -11.70 37.40
N MET A 74 22.84 -11.67 38.66
CA MET A 74 21.40 -11.68 38.95
C MET A 74 20.69 -10.45 38.39
N GLU A 75 21.28 -9.26 38.56
CA GLU A 75 20.75 -8.02 37.99
C GLU A 75 20.70 -8.06 36.46
N GLN A 76 21.76 -8.53 35.80
CA GLN A 76 21.79 -8.67 34.34
C GLN A 76 20.75 -9.66 33.82
N ILE A 77 20.55 -10.79 34.51
CA ILE A 77 19.51 -11.76 34.16
C ILE A 77 18.12 -11.12 34.33
N ALA A 78 17.90 -10.38 35.42
CA ALA A 78 16.63 -9.70 35.66
C ALA A 78 16.32 -8.65 34.58
N GLU A 79 17.30 -7.83 34.20
CA GLU A 79 17.11 -6.84 33.13
C GLU A 79 16.88 -7.52 31.78
N THR A 80 17.64 -8.58 31.45
CA THR A 80 17.43 -9.36 30.21
C THR A 80 16.01 -9.94 30.16
N ASN A 81 15.50 -10.47 31.27
CA ASN A 81 14.13 -11.00 31.34
C ASN A 81 13.09 -9.91 31.14
N LYS A 82 13.30 -8.73 31.73
CA LYS A 82 12.42 -7.57 31.58
C LYS A 82 12.41 -7.04 30.14
N GLU A 83 13.56 -6.95 29.50
CA GLU A 83 13.68 -6.58 28.09
C GLU A 83 12.97 -7.59 27.19
N MET A 84 13.12 -8.90 27.46
CA MET A 84 12.40 -9.93 26.73
C MET A 84 10.88 -9.85 26.88
N GLN A 85 10.38 -9.54 28.08
CA GLN A 85 8.94 -9.34 28.29
C GLN A 85 8.43 -8.14 27.49
N LYS A 86 9.12 -7.00 27.55
CA LYS A 86 8.78 -5.81 26.75
C LYS A 86 8.82 -6.10 25.24
N ALA A 87 9.81 -6.84 24.78
CA ALA A 87 9.92 -7.24 23.39
C ALA A 87 8.72 -8.11 22.96
N ARG A 88 8.27 -9.04 23.82
CA ARG A 88 7.08 -9.88 23.56
C ARG A 88 5.80 -9.05 23.49
N GLU A 89 5.63 -8.11 24.40
CA GLU A 89 4.47 -7.21 24.39
C GLU A 89 4.44 -6.37 23.11
N THR A 90 5.60 -5.81 22.74
CA THR A 90 5.76 -5.00 21.53
C THR A 90 5.53 -5.82 20.25
N ASP A 91 5.98 -7.08 20.23
CA ASP A 91 5.74 -7.99 19.11
C ASP A 91 4.26 -8.31 18.94
N ALA A 92 3.57 -8.57 20.04
CA ALA A 92 2.13 -8.84 20.04
C ALA A 92 1.31 -7.62 19.60
N THR A 93 1.72 -6.41 19.98
CA THR A 93 1.05 -5.18 19.51
C THR A 93 1.29 -4.94 18.02
N LEU A 94 2.53 -5.10 17.55
CA LEU A 94 2.88 -4.96 16.13
C LEU A 94 2.17 -6.00 15.26
N GLN A 95 2.04 -7.25 15.71
CA GLN A 95 1.27 -8.27 14.99
C GLN A 95 -0.19 -7.86 14.85
N LYS A 96 -0.85 -7.45 15.94
CA LYS A 96 -2.24 -6.99 15.91
C LYS A 96 -2.43 -5.77 15.01
N GLU A 97 -1.49 -4.84 15.02
CA GLU A 97 -1.52 -3.67 14.15
C GLU A 97 -1.39 -4.07 12.67
N ASN A 98 -0.46 -4.97 12.36
CA ASN A 98 -0.26 -5.46 11.00
C ASN A 98 -1.47 -6.23 10.47
N GLU A 99 -2.07 -7.10 11.29
CA GLU A 99 -3.32 -7.80 10.96
C GLU A 99 -4.47 -6.83 10.68
N ARG A 100 -4.64 -5.80 11.51
CA ARG A 100 -5.65 -4.75 11.28
C ARG A 100 -5.39 -3.97 10.01
N ALA A 101 -4.13 -3.62 9.74
CA ALA A 101 -3.73 -2.92 8.53
C ALA A 101 -3.98 -3.78 7.27
N GLU A 102 -3.71 -5.09 7.36
CA GLU A 102 -3.96 -6.03 6.28
C GLU A 102 -5.46 -6.21 6.01
N ALA A 103 -6.27 -6.40 7.05
CA ALA A 103 -7.74 -6.49 6.93
C ALA A 103 -8.34 -5.21 6.32
N ALA A 104 -7.85 -4.03 6.71
CA ALA A 104 -8.28 -2.76 6.12
C ALA A 104 -7.90 -2.64 4.64
N ARG A 105 -6.69 -3.09 4.26
CA ARG A 105 -6.24 -3.15 2.86
C ARG A 105 -7.08 -4.13 2.04
N GLU A 106 -7.41 -5.28 2.61
CA GLU A 106 -8.25 -6.29 1.97
C GLU A 106 -9.66 -5.76 1.72
N LYS A 107 -10.29 -5.14 2.72
CA LYS A 107 -11.61 -4.50 2.57
C LYS A 107 -11.60 -3.46 1.44
N LYS A 108 -10.57 -2.62 1.37
CA LYS A 108 -10.42 -1.62 0.30
C LYS A 108 -10.21 -2.25 -1.08
N ARG A 109 -9.53 -3.40 -1.15
CA ARG A 109 -9.36 -4.16 -2.40
C ARG A 109 -10.66 -4.82 -2.83
N ALA A 110 -11.41 -5.40 -1.91
CA ALA A 110 -12.72 -6.00 -2.18
C ALA A 110 -13.73 -4.96 -2.67
N GLU A 111 -13.78 -3.80 -2.03
CA GLU A 111 -14.63 -2.67 -2.44
C GLU A 111 -14.32 -2.20 -3.86
N ARG A 112 -13.03 -2.03 -4.21
CA ARG A 112 -12.64 -1.69 -5.58
C ARG A 112 -13.05 -2.74 -6.60
N ARG A 113 -12.86 -4.03 -6.28
CA ARG A 113 -13.29 -5.13 -7.16
C ARG A 113 -14.79 -5.13 -7.38
N TRP A 114 -15.56 -4.86 -6.32
CA TRP A 114 -17.01 -4.74 -6.42
C TRP A 114 -17.43 -3.58 -7.33
N GLN A 115 -16.82 -2.40 -7.14
CA GLN A 115 -17.07 -1.23 -7.99
C GLN A 115 -16.67 -1.47 -9.46
N GLU A 116 -15.52 -2.10 -9.70
CA GLU A 116 -15.06 -2.46 -11.05
C GLU A 116 -16.01 -3.45 -11.73
N GLN A 117 -16.50 -4.47 -11.00
CA GLN A 117 -17.48 -5.42 -11.52
C GLN A 117 -18.80 -4.73 -11.87
N HIS A 118 -19.34 -3.91 -10.96
CA HIS A 118 -20.59 -3.20 -11.22
C HIS A 118 -20.48 -2.22 -12.39
N LEU A 119 -19.33 -1.56 -12.55
CA LEU A 119 -19.07 -0.68 -13.68
C LEU A 119 -18.95 -1.45 -14.99
N GLN A 120 -18.30 -2.62 -14.97
CA GLN A 120 -18.19 -3.49 -16.14
C GLN A 120 -19.55 -4.05 -16.56
N GLU A 121 -20.38 -4.46 -15.60
CA GLU A 121 -21.74 -4.94 -15.82
C GLU A 121 -22.62 -3.83 -16.41
N ALA A 122 -22.65 -2.64 -15.78
CA ALA A 122 -23.39 -1.49 -16.30
C ALA A 122 -22.91 -1.05 -17.70
N ALA A 123 -21.61 -1.14 -17.99
CA ALA A 123 -21.09 -0.87 -19.33
C ALA A 123 -21.50 -1.92 -20.36
N SER A 124 -21.63 -3.19 -19.96
CA SER A 124 -22.10 -4.27 -20.81
C SER A 124 -23.60 -4.16 -21.10
N GLU A 125 -24.40 -3.79 -20.09
CA GLU A 125 -25.84 -3.54 -20.25
C GLU A 125 -26.10 -2.37 -21.19
N ARG A 126 -25.40 -1.24 -21.01
CA ARG A 126 -25.52 -0.10 -21.95
C ARG A 126 -25.16 -0.46 -23.38
N ARG A 127 -24.12 -1.28 -23.59
CA ARG A 127 -23.76 -1.77 -24.93
C ARG A 127 -24.83 -2.67 -25.52
N ALA A 128 -25.46 -3.53 -24.72
CA ALA A 128 -26.55 -4.39 -25.17
C ALA A 128 -27.78 -3.55 -25.56
N GLU A 129 -28.19 -2.59 -24.71
CA GLU A 129 -29.31 -1.69 -25.01
C GLU A 129 -29.06 -0.83 -26.25
N GLU A 130 -27.83 -0.33 -26.43
CA GLU A 130 -27.45 0.43 -27.62
C GLU A 130 -27.50 -0.43 -28.88
N ALA A 131 -27.01 -1.68 -28.81
CA ALA A 131 -27.11 -2.63 -29.91
C ALA A 131 -28.58 -2.93 -30.29
N ASP A 132 -29.46 -3.11 -29.31
CA ASP A 132 -30.89 -3.32 -29.54
C ASP A 132 -31.56 -2.08 -30.16
N ARG A 133 -31.21 -0.87 -29.71
CA ARG A 133 -31.70 0.38 -30.30
C ARG A 133 -31.26 0.54 -31.75
N VAL A 134 -29.99 0.24 -32.04
CA VAL A 134 -29.45 0.31 -33.41
C VAL A 134 -30.13 -0.73 -34.31
N ALA A 135 -30.30 -1.96 -33.83
CA ALA A 135 -30.99 -3.03 -34.57
C ALA A 135 -32.45 -2.66 -34.87
N ASN A 136 -33.17 -2.10 -33.90
CA ASN A 136 -34.56 -1.67 -34.08
C ASN A 136 -34.68 -0.46 -35.03
N ALA A 137 -33.76 0.51 -34.94
CA ALA A 137 -33.70 1.64 -35.87
C ALA A 137 -33.42 1.18 -37.30
N GLN A 138 -32.52 0.21 -37.50
CA GLN A 138 -32.24 -0.40 -38.80
C GLN A 138 -33.44 -1.20 -39.34
N ALA A 139 -34.17 -1.92 -38.49
CA ALA A 139 -35.40 -2.63 -38.87
C ALA A 139 -36.51 -1.66 -39.29
N ARG A 140 -36.66 -0.51 -38.62
CA ARG A 140 -37.62 0.54 -39.03
C ARG A 140 -37.22 1.24 -40.32
N ALA A 141 -35.92 1.46 -40.54
CA ALA A 141 -35.43 2.04 -41.80
C ALA A 141 -35.60 1.09 -43.00
N SER A 142 -35.53 -0.23 -42.78
CA SER A 142 -35.78 -1.25 -43.81
C SER A 142 -37.27 -1.60 -43.99
N GLY A 143 -38.12 -1.24 -43.02
CA GLY A 143 -39.59 -1.33 -43.09
C GLY A 143 -40.28 -0.15 -43.77
N PHE A 144 -39.54 0.90 -44.17
CA PHE A 144 -40.01 1.87 -45.17
C PHE A 144 -39.96 1.21 -46.56
N SER A 145 -40.86 0.26 -46.78
CA SER A 145 -41.15 -0.24 -48.12
C SER A 145 -41.78 0.88 -48.95
N ASP A 146 -41.35 0.93 -50.21
CA ASP A 146 -41.59 1.92 -51.28
C ASP A 146 -43.04 2.39 -51.59
N GLU A 147 -44.02 2.18 -50.71
CA GLU A 147 -45.44 2.36 -51.01
C GLU A 147 -46.02 3.72 -50.58
N GLU A 148 -45.42 4.44 -49.62
CA GLU A 148 -45.82 5.82 -49.29
C GLU A 148 -45.11 6.91 -50.12
N ASN A 149 -44.11 6.56 -50.93
CA ASN A 149 -43.48 7.50 -51.87
C ASN A 149 -44.24 7.60 -53.21
N ALA A 150 -45.29 6.78 -53.41
CA ALA A 150 -46.05 6.71 -54.67
C ALA A 150 -47.07 7.86 -54.86
N LYS A 151 -47.14 8.83 -53.93
CA LYS A 151 -47.96 10.05 -54.09
C LYS A 151 -47.12 11.33 -54.23
N ALA A 152 -45.95 11.26 -54.86
CA ALA A 152 -45.35 12.45 -55.44
C ALA A 152 -46.17 12.89 -56.67
N GLN A 153 -46.91 14.00 -56.55
CA GLN A 153 -47.72 14.56 -57.64
C GLN A 153 -46.78 15.05 -58.76
N GLN A 154 -46.75 14.32 -59.87
CA GLN A 154 -45.91 14.64 -61.01
C GLN A 154 -46.57 15.77 -61.81
N ILE A 155 -45.91 16.92 -61.92
CA ILE A 155 -46.40 18.08 -62.69
C ILE A 155 -45.53 18.23 -63.94
N ASP A 156 -46.18 18.31 -65.11
CA ASP A 156 -45.53 18.54 -66.40
C ASP A 156 -45.44 20.04 -66.66
N VAL A 157 -44.23 20.56 -66.81
CA VAL A 157 -43.99 21.94 -67.25
C VAL A 157 -43.07 21.89 -68.47
N GLY A 158 -43.68 21.95 -69.65
CA GLY A 158 -42.95 22.09 -70.91
C GLY A 158 -42.12 20.86 -71.31
N GLY A 159 -42.59 19.64 -71.00
CA GLY A 159 -42.00 18.41 -71.55
C GLY A 159 -40.83 17.81 -70.78
N VAL A 160 -40.56 18.25 -69.55
CA VAL A 160 -39.57 17.62 -68.66
C VAL A 160 -40.24 17.24 -67.33
N LYS A 161 -40.16 15.95 -66.97
CA LYS A 161 -40.71 15.43 -65.70
C LYS A 161 -39.73 15.68 -64.55
N VAL A 162 -40.18 16.36 -63.50
CA VAL A 162 -39.38 16.62 -62.28
C VAL A 162 -40.09 16.05 -61.06
N SER A 163 -39.35 15.33 -60.22
CA SER A 163 -39.83 14.73 -58.97
C SER A 163 -39.54 15.67 -57.80
N VAL A 164 -40.59 16.16 -57.13
CA VAL A 164 -40.43 17.01 -55.93
C VAL A 164 -40.18 16.11 -54.73
N VAL A 165 -38.95 16.10 -54.22
CA VAL A 165 -38.60 15.47 -52.95
C VAL A 165 -38.61 16.56 -51.88
N SER A 166 -39.61 16.50 -51.00
CA SER A 166 -39.90 17.37 -49.85
C SER A 166 -40.52 18.75 -50.13
N GLU A 167 -41.71 18.98 -49.55
CA GLU A 167 -42.30 20.32 -49.41
C GLU A 167 -41.58 21.09 -48.29
N SER A 168 -41.00 22.24 -48.62
CA SER A 168 -40.52 23.18 -47.60
C SER A 168 -41.71 23.92 -47.00
N THR A 169 -42.03 23.67 -45.73
CA THR A 169 -43.08 24.36 -44.96
C THR A 169 -42.67 25.78 -44.53
N HIS A 170 -42.12 26.59 -45.44
CA HIS A 170 -41.81 27.99 -45.17
C HIS A 170 -42.78 28.88 -45.96
N ASN A 171 -43.84 29.32 -45.28
CA ASN A 171 -44.76 30.34 -45.76
C ASN A 171 -44.03 31.71 -45.75
N THR A 172 -43.36 32.08 -46.83
CA THR A 172 -42.80 33.43 -46.99
C THR A 172 -43.47 34.12 -48.17
N LYS A 173 -44.39 35.03 -47.82
CA LYS A 173 -45.17 35.87 -48.73
C LYS A 173 -44.37 37.10 -49.16
N VAL A 174 -43.45 36.98 -50.12
CA VAL A 174 -42.87 38.15 -50.83
C VAL A 174 -42.45 37.75 -52.26
N PRO A 175 -42.86 38.47 -53.32
CA PRO A 175 -42.44 38.18 -54.69
C PRO A 175 -41.04 38.76 -55.00
N HIS A 176 -40.20 37.96 -55.66
CA HIS A 176 -38.90 38.36 -56.19
C HIS A 176 -38.98 38.81 -57.65
N ILE A 177 -38.39 39.96 -57.95
CA ILE A 177 -38.01 40.52 -59.25
C ILE A 177 -36.83 41.47 -58.90
N ASP A 178 -35.63 41.55 -59.49
CA ASP A 178 -35.03 41.02 -60.71
C ASP A 178 -33.50 40.98 -60.53
N GLU A 179 -32.86 40.06 -61.25
CA GLU A 179 -31.66 40.28 -62.09
C GLU A 179 -30.62 41.36 -61.68
N LYS A 180 -29.37 40.94 -61.41
CA LYS A 180 -28.18 41.29 -62.23
C LYS A 180 -26.84 40.81 -61.63
N ILE A 181 -26.21 39.93 -62.40
CA ILE A 181 -24.80 39.96 -62.85
C ILE A 181 -23.69 39.76 -61.80
N ALA A 182 -22.94 38.68 -62.04
CA ALA A 182 -21.75 38.21 -61.35
C ALA A 182 -20.52 39.13 -61.41
N LYS A 183 -19.65 38.96 -60.39
CA LYS A 183 -18.16 38.92 -60.37
C LYS A 183 -17.73 39.09 -58.91
N SER A 184 -16.68 38.50 -58.35
CA SER A 184 -15.59 37.63 -58.81
C SER A 184 -14.83 37.14 -57.55
N THR A 185 -14.34 35.90 -57.58
CA THR A 185 -13.04 35.41 -57.05
C THR A 185 -12.46 36.00 -55.75
N GLY A 186 -12.14 35.14 -54.77
CA GLY A 186 -11.31 35.51 -53.62
C GLY A 186 -10.94 34.33 -52.72
N THR A 187 -9.78 33.76 -53.02
CA THR A 187 -9.06 32.66 -52.37
C THR A 187 -8.52 33.00 -50.96
N GLU A 188 -8.65 32.05 -50.03
CA GLU A 188 -7.79 31.67 -48.87
C GLU A 188 -7.52 32.55 -47.61
N VAL A 189 -7.21 31.76 -46.56
CA VAL A 189 -6.29 31.90 -45.38
C VAL A 189 -6.81 32.39 -44.01
N SER A 190 -6.46 31.55 -43.00
CA SER A 190 -6.05 31.85 -41.60
C SER A 190 -7.12 31.64 -40.51
N ALA A 191 -6.88 31.04 -39.35
CA ALA A 191 -5.65 30.59 -38.69
C ALA A 191 -5.95 29.43 -37.71
N ALA A 192 -4.93 28.60 -37.49
CA ALA A 192 -4.89 27.55 -36.48
C ALA A 192 -4.64 28.15 -35.09
N GLU A 193 -5.28 27.61 -34.04
CA GLU A 193 -4.71 27.60 -32.70
C GLU A 193 -4.85 26.20 -32.10
N GLY A 194 -3.69 25.62 -31.83
CA GLY A 194 -3.50 24.25 -31.38
C GLY A 194 -3.65 24.09 -29.87
N VAL A 195 -3.94 22.84 -29.53
CA VAL A 195 -4.01 22.24 -28.20
C VAL A 195 -2.61 22.08 -27.59
N SER A 196 -2.45 22.35 -26.29
CA SER A 196 -1.90 21.44 -25.23
C SER A 196 -1.31 22.22 -24.04
N VAL A 197 -1.87 22.10 -22.83
CA VAL A 197 -1.57 21.17 -21.69
C VAL A 197 -0.50 21.69 -20.70
N SER A 198 -0.88 21.58 -19.42
CA SER A 198 -0.34 22.13 -18.17
C SER A 198 1.01 21.58 -17.68
N ILE A 199 1.74 22.38 -16.88
CA ILE A 199 2.62 21.89 -15.79
C ILE A 199 2.52 22.82 -14.57
N ASP A 200 2.31 22.20 -13.42
CA ASP A 200 2.14 22.75 -12.06
C ASP A 200 3.51 22.83 -11.37
N VAL A 201 3.87 23.96 -10.74
CA VAL A 201 5.03 24.04 -9.83
C VAL A 201 4.69 24.89 -8.61
N LYS A 202 4.57 24.19 -7.48
CA LYS A 202 4.55 24.75 -6.12
C LYS A 202 5.88 25.44 -5.81
N THR A 203 5.79 26.64 -5.24
CA THR A 203 6.72 27.12 -4.20
C THR A 203 5.96 28.04 -3.26
#